data_AF-A0A1F7RYM1-F1
#
_entry.id   AF-A0A1F7RYM1-F1
#
_cell.length_a   1.000
_cell.length_b   1.000
_cell.length_c   1.000
_cell.angle_alpha   90.00
_cell.angle_beta   90.00
_cell.angle_gamma   90.00
#
_symmetry.space_group_name_H-M   'P 1'
#
loop_
_entity.id
_entity.type
_entity.pdbx_description
1 polymer ?
#
loop_
_entity_poly.entity_id
_entity_poly.type
_entity_poly.pdbx_seq_one_letter_code
_entity_poly.pdbx_strand_id
1 'polypeptide(L)'
;MLTCKEVAQLVSDSFENKLPLFQRIGMWIHYLMCRQCLEYHRQIHFLRKIYQLYTSELDIVGSRLNASLSAEARENIKVLLRNAAR
;
A
#
# COMPACT_ATOMS: atom_id res chain seq x y z
N MET A 1 -6.50 15.95 -20.16
CA MET A 1 -7.00 16.08 -18.78
C MET A 1 -7.25 14.69 -18.25
N LEU A 2 -6.82 14.39 -17.04
CA LEU A 2 -7.16 13.10 -16.41
C LEU A 2 -8.64 13.10 -16.05
N THR A 3 -9.28 11.95 -16.25
CA THR A 3 -10.64 11.66 -15.78
C THR A 3 -10.62 11.31 -14.29
N CYS A 4 -11.76 11.41 -13.61
CA CYS A 4 -11.88 11.04 -12.19
C CYS A 4 -11.46 9.57 -11.96
N LYS A 5 -11.74 8.68 -12.92
CA LYS A 5 -11.37 7.26 -12.87
C LYS A 5 -9.85 7.08 -12.92
N GLU A 6 -9.17 7.76 -13.84
CA GLU A 6 -7.71 7.71 -13.95
C GLU A 6 -7.04 8.29 -12.71
N VAL A 7 -7.58 9.37 -12.14
CA VAL A 7 -7.09 9.92 -10.88
C VAL A 7 -7.25 8.93 -9.74
N ALA A 8 -8.41 8.26 -9.63
CA ALA A 8 -8.62 7.24 -8.60
C ALA A 8 -7.65 6.06 -8.75
N GLN A 9 -7.39 5.61 -9.98
CA GLN A 9 -6.37 4.59 -10.27
C GLN A 9 -4.98 5.06 -9.87
N LEU A 10 -4.58 6.27 -10.25
CA LEU A 10 -3.26 6.82 -9.88
C LEU A 10 -3.10 6.99 -8.36
N VAL A 11 -4.15 7.38 -7.65
CA VAL A 11 -4.13 7.42 -6.16
C VAL A 11 -3.83 6.03 -5.61
N SER A 12 -4.50 4.99 -6.11
CA SER A 12 -4.23 3.61 -5.73
C SER A 12 -2.82 3.16 -6.13
N ASP A 13 -2.33 3.50 -7.32
CA ASP A 13 -0.99 3.11 -7.77
C ASP A 13 0.10 3.80 -6.95
N SER A 14 -0.15 5.02 -6.45
CA SER A 14 0.78 5.78 -5.60
C SER A 14 1.11 5.08 -4.27
N PHE A 15 0.28 4.11 -3.88
CA PHE A 15 0.43 3.33 -2.67
C PHE A 15 1.43 2.18 -2.79
N GLU A 16 1.63 1.67 -4.00
CA GLU A 16 2.54 0.56 -4.28
C GLU A 16 3.81 1.06 -4.95
N ASN A 17 3.68 2.05 -5.83
CA ASN A 17 4.75 2.50 -6.70
C ASN A 17 4.97 4.02 -6.62
N LYS A 18 6.21 4.46 -6.91
CA LYS A 18 6.51 5.88 -7.07
C LYS A 18 5.93 6.37 -8.39
N LEU A 19 4.88 7.19 -8.34
CA LEU A 19 4.33 7.82 -9.53
C LEU A 19 5.34 8.77 -10.22
N PRO A 20 5.47 8.71 -11.56
CA PRO A 20 6.14 9.72 -12.37
C PRO A 20 5.67 11.15 -12.07
N LEU A 21 6.59 12.12 -12.12
CA LEU A 21 6.31 13.52 -11.80
C LEU A 21 5.17 14.12 -12.63
N PHE A 22 5.08 13.78 -13.91
CA PHE A 22 4.02 14.27 -14.79
C PHE A 22 2.62 13.82 -14.35
N GLN A 23 2.47 12.59 -13.86
CA GLN A 23 1.19 12.09 -13.36
C GLN A 23 0.77 12.82 -12.08
N ARG A 24 1.73 13.13 -11.21
CA ARG A 24 1.47 13.95 -10.00
C ARG A 24 0.97 15.35 -10.35
N ILE A 25 1.58 15.99 -11.34
CA ILE A 25 1.14 17.31 -11.82
C ILE A 25 -0.28 17.23 -12.40
N GLY A 26 -0.56 16.21 -13.21
CA GLY A 26 -1.90 15.97 -13.75
C GLY A 26 -2.97 15.80 -12.68
N MET A 27 -2.67 15.05 -11.61
CA MET A 27 -3.57 14.88 -10.46
C MET A 27 -3.80 16.20 -9.72
N TRP A 28 -2.74 16.99 -9.49
CA TRP A 28 -2.85 18.32 -8.88
C TRP A 28 -3.78 19.24 -9.66
N ILE A 29 -3.63 19.29 -10.98
CA ILE A 29 -4.52 20.07 -11.86
C ILE A 29 -5.96 19.58 -11.73
N HIS A 30 -6.18 18.25 -11.71
CA HIS A 30 -7.52 17.69 -11.55
C HIS A 30 -8.14 18.03 -10.19
N TYR A 31 -7.37 18.04 -9.10
CA TYR A 31 -7.84 18.41 -7.77
C TYR A 31 -8.30 19.87 -7.68
N LEU A 32 -7.70 20.77 -8.44
CA LEU A 32 -8.15 22.17 -8.52
C LEU A 32 -9.54 22.31 -9.15
N MET A 33 -9.93 21.35 -10.01
CA MET A 33 -11.20 21.39 -10.75
C MET A 33 -12.26 20.45 -10.17
N CYS A 34 -11.85 19.40 -9.46
CA CYS A 34 -12.72 18.37 -8.92
C CYS A 34 -12.48 18.17 -7.43
N ARG A 35 -13.34 18.82 -6.62
CA ARG A 35 -13.30 18.73 -5.16
C ARG A 35 -13.53 17.30 -4.66
N GLN A 36 -14.32 16.49 -5.36
CA GLN A 36 -14.58 15.10 -4.98
C GLN A 36 -13.32 14.23 -5.06
N CYS A 37 -12.50 14.41 -6.09
CA CYS A 37 -11.24 13.70 -6.22
C CYS A 37 -10.21 14.14 -5.18
N LEU A 38 -10.20 15.42 -4.81
CA LEU A 38 -9.38 15.91 -3.69
C LEU A 38 -9.79 15.27 -2.37
N GLU A 39 -11.09 15.18 -2.10
CA GLU A 39 -11.61 14.57 -0.88
C GLU A 39 -11.35 13.06 -0.84
N TYR A 40 -11.59 12.36 -1.95
CA TYR A 40 -11.25 10.95 -2.10
C TYR A 40 -9.78 10.67 -1.79
N HIS A 41 -8.85 11.46 -2.36
CA HIS A 41 -7.43 11.35 -2.07
C HIS A 41 -7.14 11.48 -0.56
N ARG A 42 -7.75 12.47 0.12
CA ARG A 42 -7.58 12.65 1.57
C ARG A 42 -8.10 11.45 2.36
N GLN A 43 -9.28 10.94 2.03
CA GLN A 43 -9.91 9.82 2.73
C GLN A 43 -9.07 8.54 2.63
N ILE A 44 -8.61 8.17 1.42
CA ILE A 44 -7.80 6.96 1.27
C ILE A 44 -6.44 7.11 1.95
N HIS A 45 -5.79 8.28 1.87
CA HIS A 45 -4.55 8.52 2.60
C HIS A 45 -4.73 8.45 4.12
N PHE A 46 -5.84 8.97 4.65
CA PHE A 46 -6.17 8.88 6.06
C PHE A 46 -6.36 7.42 6.49
N LEU A 47 -7.14 6.65 5.72
CA LEU A 47 -7.36 5.23 5.99
C LEU A 47 -6.04 4.44 5.98
N ARG A 48 -5.17 4.70 5.00
CA ARG A 48 -3.83 4.08 4.93
C ARG A 48 -2.98 4.42 6.15
N LYS A 49 -3.02 5.66 6.63
CA LYS A 49 -2.28 6.08 7.83
C LYS A 49 -2.78 5.33 9.07
N ILE A 50 -4.10 5.15 9.20
CA ILE A 50 -4.68 4.34 10.29
C ILE A 50 -4.20 2.89 10.19
N TYR A 51 -4.26 2.27 9.01
CA TYR A 51 -3.78 0.90 8.82
C TYR A 51 -2.31 0.75 9.18
N GLN A 52 -1.46 1.70 8.76
CA GLN A 52 -0.04 1.67 9.10
C GLN A 52 0.20 1.77 10.61
N LEU A 53 -0.54 2.62 11.32
CA LEU A 53 -0.46 2.72 12.77
C LEU A 53 -0.87 1.39 13.43
N TYR A 54 -1.98 0.79 13.00
CA TYR A 54 -2.46 -0.47 13.56
C TYR A 54 -1.53 -1.65 13.24
N THR A 55 -1.03 -1.77 12.00
CA THR A 55 -0.06 -2.80 11.64
C THR A 55 1.24 -2.63 12.42
N SER A 56 1.73 -1.40 12.62
CA SER A 56 2.92 -1.18 13.44
C SER A 56 2.72 -1.62 14.89
N GLU A 57 1.52 -1.44 15.44
CA GLU A 57 1.17 -1.92 16.77
C GLU A 57 1.08 -3.45 16.83
N LEU A 58 0.48 -4.08 15.80
CA LEU A 58 0.46 -5.54 15.66
C LEU A 58 1.85 -6.15 15.46
N ASP A 59 2.74 -5.49 14.72
CA ASP A 59 4.13 -5.94 14.54
C ASP A 59 4.91 -5.85 15.85
N ILE A 60 4.68 -4.80 16.65
CA ILE A 60 5.25 -4.67 18.00
C ILE A 60 4.72 -5.79 18.91
N VAL A 61 3.42 -6.09 18.87
CA VAL A 61 2.82 -7.17 19.67
C VAL A 61 3.32 -8.54 19.20
N GLY A 62 3.37 -8.81 17.90
CA GLY A 62 3.89 -10.04 17.32
C GLY A 62 5.38 -10.25 17.61
N SER A 63 6.17 -9.17 17.60
CA SER A 63 7.57 -9.18 18.01
C SER A 63 7.71 -9.47 19.51
N ARG A 64 6.88 -8.86 20.37
CA ARG A 64 6.84 -9.15 21.82
C ARG A 64 6.43 -10.59 22.13
N LEU A 65 5.53 -11.15 21.34
CA LEU A 65 5.06 -12.54 21.47
C LEU A 65 6.05 -13.55 20.85
N ASN A 66 7.18 -13.12 20.30
CA ASN A 66 8.12 -13.95 19.56
C ASN A 66 7.38 -14.88 18.59
N ALA A 67 6.43 -14.33 17.82
CA ALA A 67 5.65 -15.08 16.84
C ALA A 67 6.55 -15.57 15.70
N SER A 68 7.32 -16.62 15.96
CA SER A 68 8.08 -17.36 14.98
C SER A 68 7.16 -18.37 14.33
N LEU A 69 7.40 -18.60 13.03
CA LEU A 69 6.91 -19.80 12.36
C LEU A 69 7.22 -21.04 13.22
N SER A 70 6.28 -21.97 13.28
CA SER A 70 6.54 -23.29 13.83
C SER A 70 7.72 -23.93 13.07
N ALA A 71 8.45 -24.82 13.73
CA ALA A 71 9.59 -25.50 13.10
C ALA A 71 9.17 -26.21 11.79
N GLU A 72 7.97 -26.80 11.78
CA GLU A 72 7.35 -27.44 10.63
C GLU A 72 7.06 -26.44 9.49
N ALA A 73 6.39 -25.33 9.77
CA ALA A 73 6.07 -24.32 8.76
C ALA A 73 7.34 -23.73 8.13
N ARG A 74 8.38 -23.52 8.94
CA ARG A 74 9.68 -23.03 8.46
C ARG A 74 10.35 -24.03 7.52
N GLU A 75 10.31 -25.33 7.83
CA GLU A 75 10.94 -26.34 6.99
C GLU A 75 10.19 -26.53 5.66
N ASN A 76 8.85 -26.50 5.70
CA ASN A 76 8.02 -26.55 4.50
C ASN A 76 8.34 -25.39 3.55
N ILE A 77 8.47 -24.16 4.08
CA ILE A 77 8.82 -22.99 3.27
C ILE A 77 10.23 -23.13 2.66
N LYS A 78 11.22 -23.65 3.39
CA LYS A 78 12.58 -23.88 2.84
C LYS A 78 12.58 -24.87 1.69
N VAL A 79 11.84 -25.98 1.81
CA VAL A 79 11.74 -26.99 0.76
C VAL A 79 11.12 -26.38 -0.50
N LEU A 80 10.03 -25.62 -0.35
CA LEU A 80 9.38 -24.95 -1.48
C LEU A 80 10.32 -23.94 -2.17
N LEU A 81 11.05 -23.13 -1.41
CA LEU A 81 12.00 -22.16 -1.98
C LEU A 81 13.17 -22.84 -2.71
N ARG A 82 13.69 -23.97 -2.20
CA ARG A 82 14.73 -24.75 -2.90
C ARG A 82 14.22 -25.34 -4.21
N ASN A 83 12.97 -25.81 -4.22
CA ASN A 83 12.36 -26.39 -5.42
C ASN A 83 12.03 -25.33 -6.47
N ALA A 84 11.66 -24.12 -6.06
CA ALA A 84 11.38 -22.99 -6.96
C ALA A 84 12.65 -22.37 -7.57
N ALA A 85 13.82 -22.60 -6.99
CA ALA A 85 15.11 -22.11 -7.47
C ALA A 85 15.83 -23.09 -8.44
N ARG A 86 15.17 -24.18 -8.83
CA ARG A 86 15.68 -25.22 -9.74
C ARG A 86 14.94 -25.17 -11.07
#